data_AF-A0A3A8J081-F1
#
_entry.id   AF-A0A3A8J081-F1
#
_cell.length_a   1.000
_cell.length_b   1.000
_cell.length_c   1.000
_cell.angle_alpha   90.00
_cell.angle_beta   90.00
_cell.angle_gamma   90.00
#
_symmetry.space_group_name_H-M   'P 1'
#
loop_
_entity.id
_entity.type
_entity.pdbx_description
1 polymer ?
#
loop_
_entity_poly.entity_id
_entity_poly.type
_entity_poly.pdbx_seq_one_letter_code
_entity_poly.pdbx_strand_id
1 'polypeptide(L)'
;MARAPRGSNGSFAAFVFRRPGVGLPSMRTRFTRIEADGFRSLRGVVLHPEPLEVLLDAEGTATRDLIALFTLLRELAHGRLQQHLSQPGVTDGLRSPVKLSLSVDWNIYRIELQRFPDGVWRLVEETLDLLAGVAAELIAPGQKQPPAEEALMPPYADLPPEKEPEARGTNEEEEDRMVGDIVQWGMRMMAGLLRGFRVQPAGGFDLDEATFLVLEEPDVDLPPNAVWDRVQSARAASLRVPVLLFTPSVALADAFDLQDVKRLETTADGTTSFRPLQARKERND
;
A
#
# COMPACT_ATOMS: atom_id res chain seq x y z
N MET A 1 7.51 21.35 0.20
CA MET A 1 7.64 22.27 1.36
C MET A 1 7.03 21.55 2.56
N ALA A 2 7.81 21.20 3.58
CA ALA A 2 7.25 20.62 4.80
C ALA A 2 6.41 21.68 5.52
N ARG A 3 5.19 21.34 5.96
CA ARG A 3 4.33 22.23 6.73
C ARG A 3 4.18 21.67 8.14
N ALA A 4 4.60 22.44 9.15
CA ALA A 4 4.34 22.13 10.55
C ALA A 4 2.87 22.44 10.93
N PRO A 5 2.27 21.68 11.86
CA PRO A 5 0.90 21.92 12.30
C PRO A 5 0.77 23.24 13.07
N ARG A 6 -0.21 24.06 12.68
CA ARG A 6 -0.59 25.28 13.43
C ARG A 6 -1.37 24.88 14.69
N GLY A 7 -0.72 25.01 15.84
CA GLY A 7 -1.32 25.29 17.13
C GLY A 7 -2.28 24.24 17.71
N SER A 8 -1.77 23.41 18.62
CA SER A 8 -2.50 23.15 19.87
C SER A 8 -1.48 22.87 20.97
N ASN A 9 -1.62 23.57 22.10
CA ASN A 9 -0.93 23.28 23.36
C ASN A 9 -1.38 21.90 23.84
N GLY A 10 -0.68 20.85 23.40
CA GLY A 10 -0.82 19.50 23.89
C GLY A 10 0.59 18.98 24.17
N SER A 11 0.83 18.54 25.39
CA SER A 11 2.07 17.91 25.84
C SER A 11 2.55 16.87 24.81
N PHE A 12 3.54 17.25 23.99
CA PHE A 12 4.27 16.30 23.16
C PHE A 12 5.01 15.37 24.11
N ALA A 13 4.48 14.15 24.29
CA ALA A 13 5.22 13.09 24.93
C ALA A 13 6.51 12.91 24.14
N ALA A 14 7.64 13.32 24.74
CA ALA A 14 8.96 13.18 24.17
C ALA A 14 9.25 11.69 23.95
N PHE A 15 8.92 11.19 22.76
CA PHE A 15 9.58 10.00 22.24
C PHE A 15 11.00 10.42 21.91
N VAL A 16 11.88 10.25 22.90
CA VAL A 16 13.33 10.35 22.72
C VAL A 16 13.73 9.30 21.69
N PHE A 17 13.85 9.72 20.42
CA PHE A 17 14.53 8.95 19.39
C PHE A 17 16.00 8.87 19.80
N ARG A 18 16.36 7.74 20.39
CA ARG A 18 17.69 7.51 20.99
C ARG A 18 18.64 6.98 19.91
N ARG A 19 19.62 7.83 19.53
CA ARG A 19 20.88 7.57 18.79
C ARG A 19 20.80 6.88 17.41
N PRO A 20 21.57 7.34 16.42
CA PRO A 20 21.77 6.60 15.18
C PRO A 20 22.57 5.33 15.50
N GLY A 21 22.06 4.17 15.08
CA GLY A 21 22.68 2.86 15.32
C GLY A 21 21.85 1.88 16.14
N VAL A 22 20.70 2.30 16.69
CA VAL A 22 19.66 1.37 17.13
C VAL A 22 18.55 1.49 16.11
N GLY A 23 18.46 0.53 15.19
CA GLY A 23 17.29 0.41 14.33
C GLY A 23 16.04 0.47 15.21
N LEU A 24 15.08 1.32 14.84
CA LEU A 24 13.74 1.23 15.42
C LEU A 24 13.37 -0.25 15.42
N PRO A 25 12.95 -0.83 16.57
CA PRO A 25 12.54 -2.22 16.59
C PRO A 25 11.54 -2.39 15.46
N SER A 26 11.75 -3.39 14.60
CA SER A 26 10.97 -3.65 13.40
C SER A 26 9.48 -3.69 13.76
N MET A 27 8.84 -2.52 13.74
CA MET A 27 7.43 -2.39 13.98
C MET A 27 6.81 -3.07 12.78
N ARG A 28 6.12 -4.19 13.02
CA ARG A 28 5.47 -4.94 11.95
C ARG A 28 4.58 -3.97 11.20
N THR A 29 4.98 -3.63 9.98
CA THR A 29 4.25 -2.70 9.13
C THR A 29 2.88 -3.27 8.87
N ARG A 30 1.80 -2.53 9.18
CA ARG A 30 0.42 -2.99 8.94
C ARG A 30 -0.24 -2.13 7.88
N PHE A 31 -0.84 -2.76 6.86
CA PHE A 31 -1.77 -2.06 5.98
C PHE A 31 -3.07 -1.82 6.73
N THR A 32 -3.35 -0.56 7.02
CA THR A 32 -4.55 -0.19 7.77
C THR A 32 -5.68 0.22 6.84
N ARG A 33 -5.35 0.70 5.63
CA ARG A 33 -6.35 1.11 4.64
C ARG A 33 -5.78 1.10 3.23
N ILE A 34 -6.57 0.64 2.27
CA ILE A 34 -6.33 0.80 0.83
C ILE A 34 -7.56 1.45 0.24
N GLU A 35 -7.38 2.57 -0.44
CA GLU A 35 -8.46 3.23 -1.18
C GLU A 35 -8.10 3.32 -2.64
N ALA A 36 -9.09 3.04 -3.48
CA ALA A 36 -8.95 3.15 -4.92
C ALA A 36 -10.24 3.67 -5.53
N ASP A 37 -10.11 4.70 -6.36
CA ASP A 37 -11.18 5.17 -7.21
C ASP A 37 -10.68 5.44 -8.63
N GLY A 38 -11.54 5.17 -9.61
CA GLY A 38 -11.20 5.29 -11.03
C GLY A 38 -10.25 4.20 -11.56
N PHE A 39 -9.87 3.19 -10.76
CA PHE A 39 -8.92 2.16 -11.17
C PHE A 39 -9.63 0.86 -11.58
N ARG A 40 -9.88 0.67 -12.89
CA ARG A 40 -10.49 -0.56 -13.43
C ARG A 40 -11.86 -0.88 -12.80
N SER A 41 -12.03 -2.06 -12.18
CA SER A 41 -13.22 -2.40 -11.39
C SER A 41 -13.19 -1.80 -9.98
N LEU A 42 -12.06 -1.31 -9.50
CA LEU A 42 -11.91 -0.69 -8.19
C LEU A 42 -12.42 0.77 -8.23
N ARG A 43 -13.72 0.93 -7.99
CA ARG A 43 -14.42 2.23 -7.97
C ARG A 43 -15.03 2.45 -6.60
N GLY A 44 -14.60 3.50 -5.90
CA GLY A 44 -14.98 3.76 -4.51
C GLY A 44 -14.61 2.64 -3.54
N VAL A 45 -13.52 1.92 -3.80
CA VAL A 45 -13.07 0.80 -2.96
C VAL A 45 -12.38 1.33 -1.72
N VAL A 46 -12.76 0.80 -0.56
CA VAL A 46 -12.07 1.03 0.72
C VAL A 46 -11.89 -0.33 1.40
N LEU A 47 -10.65 -0.76 1.53
CA LEU A 47 -10.26 -1.99 2.22
C LEU A 47 -9.55 -1.65 3.51
N HIS A 48 -9.82 -2.43 4.55
CA HIS A 48 -9.08 -2.42 5.80
C HIS A 48 -8.51 -3.83 5.97
N PRO A 49 -7.31 -4.10 5.45
CA PRO A 49 -6.70 -5.42 5.54
C PRO A 49 -6.35 -5.77 6.97
N GLU A 50 -6.61 -7.02 7.36
CA GLU A 50 -6.01 -7.61 8.55
C GLU A 50 -4.58 -8.11 8.23
N PRO A 51 -3.75 -8.46 9.25
CA PRO A 51 -2.42 -9.03 9.01
C PRO A 51 -2.43 -10.27 8.10
N LEU A 52 -3.52 -11.03 8.14
CA LEU A 52 -3.86 -12.07 7.19
C LEU A 52 -5.26 -11.81 6.68
N GLU A 53 -5.40 -11.59 5.37
CA GLU A 53 -6.68 -11.41 4.72
C GLU A 53 -6.76 -12.35 3.52
N VAL A 54 -7.82 -13.14 3.46
CA VAL A 54 -8.13 -14.08 2.39
C VAL A 54 -9.22 -13.49 1.54
N LEU A 55 -8.87 -13.22 0.29
CA LEU A 55 -9.71 -12.60 -0.72
C LEU A 55 -10.24 -13.70 -1.65
N LEU A 56 -11.47 -14.16 -1.39
CA LEU A 56 -12.16 -15.14 -2.23
C LEU A 56 -12.76 -14.44 -3.45
N ASP A 57 -12.15 -14.68 -4.61
CA ASP A 57 -12.54 -14.11 -5.90
C ASP A 57 -12.70 -15.22 -6.93
N ALA A 58 -13.92 -15.71 -7.09
CA ALA A 58 -14.22 -16.80 -8.00
C ALA A 58 -14.03 -16.45 -9.48
N GLU A 59 -14.05 -15.17 -9.84
CA GLU A 59 -13.90 -14.71 -11.24
C GLU A 59 -12.47 -14.25 -11.55
N GLY A 60 -11.65 -14.01 -10.54
CA GLY A 60 -10.28 -13.50 -10.66
C GLY A 60 -10.19 -12.06 -11.17
N THR A 61 -11.31 -11.36 -11.38
CA THR A 61 -11.31 -9.99 -11.91
C THR A 61 -10.79 -8.99 -10.88
N ALA A 62 -11.28 -9.08 -9.65
CA ALA A 62 -10.86 -8.18 -8.57
C ALA A 62 -9.40 -8.43 -8.16
N THR A 63 -8.97 -9.69 -8.19
CA THR A 63 -7.59 -10.13 -7.94
C THR A 63 -6.64 -9.48 -8.94
N ARG A 64 -6.93 -9.60 -10.24
CA ARG A 64 -6.11 -8.99 -11.31
C ARG A 64 -6.04 -7.48 -11.17
N ASP A 65 -7.14 -6.83 -10.82
CA ASP A 65 -7.19 -5.38 -10.67
C ASP A 65 -6.43 -4.89 -9.42
N LEU A 66 -6.51 -5.60 -8.30
CA LEU A 66 -5.71 -5.28 -7.11
C LEU A 66 -4.22 -5.50 -7.35
N ILE A 67 -3.84 -6.59 -8.02
CA ILE A 67 -2.45 -6.84 -8.44
C ILE A 67 -1.96 -5.72 -9.35
N ALA A 68 -2.77 -5.30 -10.33
CA ALA A 68 -2.42 -4.20 -11.23
C ALA A 68 -2.26 -2.87 -10.47
N LEU A 69 -3.10 -2.59 -9.47
CA LEU A 69 -3.00 -1.40 -8.61
C LEU A 69 -1.67 -1.37 -7.86
N PHE A 70 -1.33 -2.45 -7.16
CA PHE A 70 -0.07 -2.49 -6.40
C PHE A 70 1.15 -2.49 -7.32
N THR A 71 1.04 -3.10 -8.50
CA THR A 71 2.08 -3.04 -9.54
C THR A 71 2.29 -1.60 -10.00
N LEU A 72 1.22 -0.83 -10.23
CA LEU A 72 1.32 0.60 -10.57
C LEU A 72 2.07 1.38 -9.48
N LEU A 73 1.70 1.20 -8.20
CA LEU A 73 2.36 1.89 -7.08
C LEU A 73 3.84 1.50 -6.94
N ARG A 74 4.17 0.25 -7.22
CA ARG A 74 5.56 -0.22 -7.26
C ARG A 74 6.34 0.45 -8.39
N GLU A 75 5.80 0.44 -9.61
CA GLU A 75 6.46 1.06 -10.77
C GLU A 75 6.61 2.57 -10.60
N LEU A 76 5.62 3.22 -9.97
CA LEU A 76 5.70 4.60 -9.54
C LEU A 76 6.88 4.83 -8.58
N ALA A 77 6.99 4.02 -7.52
CA ALA A 77 8.08 4.12 -6.55
C ALA A 77 9.46 3.86 -7.19
N HIS A 78 9.51 3.12 -8.30
CA HIS A 78 10.72 2.90 -9.09
C HIS A 78 11.05 4.02 -10.10
N GLY A 79 10.18 5.03 -10.26
CA GLY A 79 10.35 6.07 -11.28
C GLY A 79 10.15 5.53 -12.70
N ARG A 80 9.24 4.57 -12.87
CA ARG A 80 8.92 3.91 -14.14
C ARG A 80 7.45 4.04 -14.50
N LEU A 81 6.74 5.05 -13.98
CA LEU A 81 5.32 5.23 -14.21
C LEU A 81 5.01 5.35 -15.71
N GLN A 82 5.69 6.24 -16.43
CA GLN A 82 5.40 6.45 -17.85
C GLN A 82 5.73 5.20 -18.68
N GLN A 83 6.83 4.53 -18.35
CA GLN A 83 7.20 3.27 -18.99
C GLN A 83 6.13 2.20 -18.77
N HIS A 84 5.58 2.09 -17.55
CA HIS A 84 4.54 1.12 -17.22
C HIS A 84 3.22 1.45 -17.92
N LEU A 85 2.76 2.71 -17.85
CA LEU A 85 1.50 3.14 -18.46
C LEU A 85 1.49 3.08 -19.99
N SER A 86 2.68 3.12 -20.62
CA SER A 86 2.84 2.95 -22.07
C SER A 86 2.66 1.50 -22.54
N GLN A 87 2.64 0.52 -21.62
CA GLN A 87 2.47 -0.89 -21.98
C GLN A 87 1.02 -1.17 -22.40
N PRO A 88 0.81 -2.05 -23.41
CA PRO A 88 -0.53 -2.42 -23.85
C PRO A 88 -1.39 -2.97 -22.70
N GLY A 89 -2.64 -2.50 -22.59
CA GLY A 89 -3.60 -3.00 -21.62
C GLY A 89 -3.43 -2.51 -20.18
N VAL A 90 -2.38 -1.74 -19.87
CA VAL A 90 -2.18 -1.19 -18.51
C VAL A 90 -3.21 -0.11 -18.20
N THR A 91 -3.47 0.79 -19.16
CA THR A 91 -4.41 1.90 -19.02
C THR A 91 -5.88 1.50 -19.26
N ASP A 92 -6.13 0.25 -19.64
CA ASP A 92 -7.49 -0.26 -19.84
C ASP A 92 -8.27 -0.22 -18.52
N GLY A 93 -9.47 0.34 -18.57
CA GLY A 93 -10.33 0.48 -17.40
C GLY A 93 -9.96 1.62 -16.45
N LEU A 94 -8.88 2.36 -16.70
CA LEU A 94 -8.58 3.58 -15.92
C LEU A 94 -9.55 4.70 -16.29
N ARG A 95 -10.08 5.40 -15.29
CA ARG A 95 -11.00 6.53 -15.42
C ARG A 95 -10.35 7.74 -14.75
N SER A 96 -10.15 8.81 -15.51
CA SER A 96 -9.54 10.04 -14.99
C SER A 96 -10.56 10.84 -14.16
N PRO A 97 -10.24 11.32 -12.95
CA PRO A 97 -8.99 11.06 -12.21
C PRO A 97 -8.96 9.68 -11.55
N VAL A 98 -7.77 9.09 -11.46
CA VAL A 98 -7.51 7.90 -10.64
C VAL A 98 -6.98 8.37 -9.30
N LYS A 99 -7.62 7.96 -8.21
CA LYS A 99 -7.23 8.32 -6.84
C LYS A 99 -6.84 7.08 -6.08
N LEU A 100 -5.61 7.03 -5.57
CA LEU A 100 -5.12 5.92 -4.77
C LEU A 100 -4.61 6.44 -3.43
N SER A 101 -4.95 5.74 -2.36
CA SER A 101 -4.45 6.00 -1.02
C SER A 101 -4.05 4.70 -0.34
N LEU A 102 -2.88 4.69 0.27
CA LEU A 102 -2.34 3.56 1.00
C LEU A 102 -1.96 4.00 2.41
N SER A 103 -2.71 3.52 3.40
CA SER A 103 -2.43 3.75 4.81
C SER A 103 -1.66 2.59 5.39
N VAL A 104 -0.52 2.93 5.99
CA VAL A 104 0.45 2.01 6.54
C VAL A 104 0.80 2.47 7.93
N ASP A 105 0.38 1.68 8.92
CA ASP A 105 0.34 2.07 10.33
C ASP A 105 -0.39 3.43 10.47
N TRP A 106 0.37 4.50 10.78
CA TRP A 106 -0.14 5.86 10.93
C TRP A 106 0.18 6.77 9.75
N ASN A 107 0.87 6.27 8.73
CA ASN A 107 1.26 7.04 7.57
C ASN A 107 0.26 6.83 6.44
N ILE A 108 0.04 7.86 5.62
CA ILE A 108 -0.87 7.80 4.48
C ILE A 108 -0.14 8.33 3.26
N TYR A 109 0.09 7.45 2.28
CA TYR A 109 0.57 7.85 0.97
C TYR A 109 -0.62 7.98 0.02
N ARG A 110 -0.73 9.12 -0.66
CA ARG A 110 -1.84 9.41 -1.56
C ARG A 110 -1.32 9.98 -2.87
N ILE A 111 -1.93 9.52 -3.96
CA ILE A 111 -1.68 10.04 -5.29
C ILE A 111 -2.99 10.28 -6.06
N GLU A 112 -2.96 11.26 -6.95
CA GLU A 112 -3.97 11.45 -7.97
C GLU A 112 -3.32 11.51 -9.35
N LEU A 113 -3.79 10.65 -10.26
CA LEU A 113 -3.38 10.63 -11.66
C LEU A 113 -4.50 11.17 -12.54
N GLN A 114 -4.15 12.04 -13.47
CA GLN A 114 -5.08 12.57 -14.47
C GLN A 114 -4.57 12.29 -15.88
N ARG A 115 -5.50 11.98 -16.78
CA ARG A 115 -5.21 11.86 -18.20
C ARG A 115 -5.35 13.22 -18.87
N PHE A 116 -4.28 13.70 -19.48
CA PHE A 116 -4.24 14.99 -20.16
C PHE A 116 -4.70 14.89 -21.61
N PRO A 117 -5.01 16.02 -22.28
CA PRO A 117 -5.46 16.03 -23.68
C PRO A 117 -4.46 15.44 -24.69
N ASP A 118 -3.17 15.44 -24.35
CA ASP A 118 -2.11 14.76 -25.11
C ASP A 118 -2.12 13.23 -24.94
N GLY A 119 -3.04 12.70 -24.12
CA GLY A 119 -3.20 11.29 -23.84
C GLY A 119 -2.31 10.77 -22.72
N VAL A 120 -1.39 11.58 -22.21
CA VAL A 120 -0.41 11.22 -21.18
C VAL A 120 -1.06 11.29 -19.80
N TRP A 121 -0.77 10.32 -18.96
CA TRP A 121 -1.19 10.32 -17.56
C TRP A 121 -0.11 10.97 -16.70
N ARG A 122 -0.49 11.93 -15.86
CA ARG A 122 0.43 12.64 -14.97
C ARG A 122 -0.11 12.71 -13.57
N LEU A 123 0.80 12.71 -12.60
CA LEU A 123 0.51 12.99 -11.21
C LEU A 123 0.13 14.45 -11.05
N VAL A 124 -1.02 14.70 -10.44
CA VAL A 124 -1.50 16.03 -10.07
C VAL A 124 -1.55 16.21 -8.54
N GLU A 125 -1.42 15.11 -7.80
CA GLU A 125 -1.25 15.08 -6.36
C GLU A 125 -0.31 13.93 -5.99
N GLU A 126 0.58 14.21 -5.05
CA GLU A 126 1.41 13.21 -4.37
C GLU A 126 1.68 13.74 -2.95
N THR A 127 1.14 13.05 -1.95
CA THR A 127 1.25 13.45 -0.55
C THR A 127 1.64 12.26 0.32
N LEU A 128 2.43 12.53 1.36
CA LEU A 128 2.74 11.58 2.42
C LEU A 128 2.44 12.24 3.77
N ASP A 129 1.31 11.85 4.36
CA ASP A 129 0.93 12.22 5.72
C ASP A 129 1.63 11.29 6.71
N LEU A 130 2.32 11.83 7.71
CA LEU A 130 3.09 11.08 8.69
C LEU A 130 2.49 11.19 10.10
N LEU A 131 2.85 10.21 10.94
CA LEU A 131 2.65 10.32 12.37
C LEU A 131 3.25 11.64 12.90
N ALA A 132 2.60 12.26 13.88
CA ALA A 132 2.91 13.59 14.46
C ALA A 132 2.38 14.81 13.67
N GLY A 133 1.51 14.61 12.68
CA GLY A 133 0.84 15.71 11.98
C GLY A 133 1.75 16.45 10.99
N VAL A 134 2.87 15.82 10.62
CA VAL A 134 3.79 16.29 9.60
C VAL A 134 3.35 15.70 8.26
N ALA A 135 3.33 16.51 7.20
CA ALA A 135 3.02 16.04 5.85
C ALA A 135 4.07 16.51 4.85
N ALA A 136 4.44 15.62 3.94
CA ALA A 136 5.20 15.95 2.75
C ALA A 136 4.25 16.11 1.57
N GLU A 137 3.93 17.37 1.23
CA GLU A 137 3.26 17.72 -0.02
C GLU A 137 4.31 17.74 -1.14
N LEU A 138 4.41 16.62 -1.87
CA LEU A 138 5.34 16.49 -2.98
C LEU A 138 4.79 17.16 -4.23
N ILE A 139 3.52 16.89 -4.52
CA ILE A 139 2.72 17.62 -5.52
C ILE A 139 1.45 18.07 -4.81
N ALA A 140 1.31 19.38 -4.61
CA ALA A 140 0.20 19.94 -3.85
C ALA A 140 -1.07 20.05 -4.72
N PRO A 141 -2.24 19.64 -4.21
CA PRO A 141 -3.49 19.73 -4.95
C PRO A 141 -3.84 21.21 -5.23
N GLY A 142 -4.13 21.52 -6.49
CA GLY A 142 -4.60 22.85 -6.91
C GLY A 142 -3.55 23.96 -6.97
N GLN A 143 -2.26 23.67 -6.73
CA GLN A 143 -1.18 24.64 -7.01
C GLN A 143 -0.78 24.64 -8.49
N LYS A 144 -0.22 25.75 -8.97
CA LYS A 144 0.37 25.88 -10.33
C LYS A 144 1.68 25.10 -10.50
N GLN A 145 1.88 24.02 -9.76
CA GLN A 145 3.00 23.13 -10.01
C GLN A 145 2.66 22.31 -11.26
N PRO A 146 3.59 22.16 -12.23
CA PRO A 146 3.32 21.35 -13.40
C PRO A 146 3.04 19.91 -12.95
N PRO A 147 2.04 19.23 -13.55
CA PRO A 147 1.82 17.81 -13.34
C PRO A 147 3.11 17.03 -13.57
N ALA A 148 3.42 16.07 -12.71
CA ALA A 148 4.64 15.29 -12.82
C ALA A 148 4.40 14.01 -13.62
N GLU A 149 5.36 13.66 -14.47
CA GLU A 149 5.32 12.40 -15.22
C GLU A 149 5.80 11.22 -14.36
N GLU A 150 6.52 11.48 -13.27
CA GLU A 150 7.02 10.47 -12.33
C GLU A 150 6.81 10.93 -10.88
N ALA A 151 6.88 9.99 -9.94
CA ALA A 151 6.85 10.33 -8.52
C ALA A 151 8.03 11.22 -8.13
N LEU A 152 7.77 12.18 -7.26
CA LEU A 152 8.79 13.00 -6.61
C LEU A 152 9.27 12.37 -5.30
N MET A 153 8.61 11.30 -4.83
CA MET A 153 9.17 10.44 -3.79
C MET A 153 10.52 9.87 -4.28
N PRO A 154 11.63 10.14 -3.57
CA PRO A 154 12.96 9.86 -4.10
C PRO A 154 13.18 8.36 -4.34
N PRO A 155 13.86 8.01 -5.44
CA PRO A 155 14.31 6.65 -5.62
C PRO A 155 15.36 6.32 -4.57
N TYR A 156 15.13 5.26 -3.79
CA TYR A 156 15.89 4.89 -2.59
C TYR A 156 17.41 4.80 -2.79
N ALA A 157 17.87 4.55 -4.03
CA ALA A 157 19.29 4.40 -4.35
C ALA A 157 20.10 5.71 -4.20
N ASP A 158 19.48 6.88 -4.16
CA ASP A 158 20.18 8.15 -4.43
C ASP A 158 20.28 9.10 -3.23
N LEU A 159 19.80 8.74 -2.04
CA LEU A 159 19.94 9.60 -0.86
C LEU A 159 21.25 9.29 -0.12
N PRO A 160 22.26 10.19 -0.13
CA PRO A 160 23.44 10.03 0.68
C PRO A 160 23.06 10.00 2.17
N PRO A 161 23.79 9.28 3.04
CA PRO A 161 23.57 9.37 4.47
C PRO A 161 23.71 10.83 4.89
N GLU A 162 22.76 11.32 5.68
CA GLU A 162 22.85 12.65 6.26
C GLU A 162 24.15 12.79 7.02
N LYS A 163 24.94 13.79 6.65
CA LYS A 163 26.14 14.13 7.43
C LYS A 163 25.66 14.77 8.72
N GLU A 164 26.07 14.20 9.85
CA GLU A 164 25.85 14.85 11.14
C GLU A 164 26.51 16.24 11.10
N PRO A 165 25.78 17.31 11.49
CA PRO A 165 26.37 18.63 11.54
C PRO A 165 27.50 18.68 12.57
N GLU A 166 28.61 19.33 12.22
CA GLU A 166 29.81 19.41 13.06
C GLU A 166 29.59 20.23 14.34
N ALA A 167 28.51 21.01 14.42
CA ALA A 167 28.12 21.81 15.58
C ALA A 167 26.60 21.77 15.82
N ARG A 168 26.18 21.95 17.08
CA ARG A 168 24.77 22.16 17.41
C ARG A 168 24.29 23.52 16.86
N GLY A 169 23.13 23.51 16.21
CA GLY A 169 22.43 24.71 15.78
C GLY A 169 21.66 25.37 16.92
N THR A 170 20.92 26.41 16.57
CA THR A 170 19.88 27.00 17.44
C THR A 170 18.72 26.03 17.65
N ASN A 171 17.86 26.27 18.65
CA ASN A 171 16.68 25.44 18.88
C ASN A 171 15.78 25.35 17.63
N GLU A 172 15.62 26.45 16.88
CA GLU A 172 14.80 26.50 15.67
C GLU A 172 15.42 25.63 14.55
N GLU A 173 16.73 25.72 14.34
CA GLU A 173 17.45 24.87 13.38
C GLU A 173 17.42 23.38 13.79
N GLU A 174 17.45 23.09 15.09
CA GLU A 174 17.32 21.73 15.61
C GLU A 174 15.90 21.18 15.42
N GLU A 175 14.87 22.00 15.60
CA GLU A 175 13.46 21.64 15.34
C GLU A 175 13.21 21.40 13.84
N ASP A 176 13.67 22.29 12.97
CA ASP A 176 13.56 22.13 11.51
C ASP A 176 14.27 20.87 11.02
N ARG A 177 15.46 20.59 11.56
CA ARG A 177 16.18 19.34 11.27
C ARG A 177 15.39 18.13 11.74
N MET A 178 14.86 18.14 12.97
CA MET A 178 14.04 17.04 13.48
C MET A 178 12.83 16.75 12.58
N VAL A 179 12.16 17.79 12.08
CA VAL A 179 11.06 17.64 11.11
C VAL A 179 11.56 17.06 9.79
N GLY A 180 12.70 17.55 9.29
CA GLY A 180 13.37 17.01 8.11
C GLY A 180 13.67 15.51 8.22
N ASP A 181 14.25 15.08 9.34
CA ASP A 181 14.60 13.69 9.63
C ASP A 181 13.35 12.80 9.66
N ILE A 182 12.25 13.27 10.27
CA ILE A 182 10.96 12.55 10.30
C ILE A 182 10.42 12.37 8.89
N VAL A 183 10.43 13.44 8.08
CA VAL A 183 9.95 13.40 6.69
C VAL A 183 10.79 12.42 5.87
N GLN A 184 12.12 12.53 5.96
CA GLN A 184 13.03 11.67 5.21
C GLN A 184 12.87 10.19 5.63
N TRP A 185 12.75 9.91 6.93
CA TRP A 185 12.46 8.57 7.43
C TRP A 185 11.14 8.02 6.86
N GLY A 186 10.07 8.81 6.94
CA GLY A 186 8.75 8.41 6.45
C GLY A 186 8.76 8.11 4.96
N MET A 187 9.38 8.98 4.16
CA MET A 187 9.55 8.77 2.72
C MET A 187 10.37 7.53 2.42
N ARG A 188 11.47 7.29 3.14
CA ARG A 188 12.31 6.09 2.97
C ARG A 188 11.54 4.82 3.28
N MET A 189 10.78 4.81 4.37
CA MET A 189 9.97 3.66 4.76
C MET A 189 8.90 3.37 3.71
N MET A 190 8.12 4.38 3.31
CA MET A 190 7.07 4.21 2.31
C MET A 190 7.62 3.79 0.94
N ALA A 191 8.70 4.43 0.46
CA ALA A 191 9.35 4.07 -0.79
C ALA A 191 9.88 2.63 -0.78
N GLY A 192 10.43 2.19 0.37
CA GLY A 192 10.88 0.82 0.58
C GLY A 192 9.73 -0.18 0.48
N LEU A 193 8.63 0.10 1.18
CA LEU A 193 7.43 -0.75 1.18
C LEU A 193 6.83 -0.90 -0.23
N LEU A 194 6.62 0.21 -0.94
CA LEU A 194 6.03 0.20 -2.28
C LEU A 194 6.90 -0.58 -3.28
N ARG A 195 8.23 -0.41 -3.19
CA ARG A 195 9.19 -1.20 -3.97
C ARG A 195 9.22 -2.67 -3.57
N GLY A 196 8.95 -2.95 -2.29
CA GLY A 196 8.89 -4.28 -1.70
C GLY A 196 7.71 -5.10 -2.18
N PHE A 197 6.67 -4.51 -2.79
CA PHE A 197 5.52 -5.26 -3.29
C PHE A 197 5.90 -6.46 -4.18
N ARG A 198 5.48 -7.66 -3.78
CA ARG A 198 5.66 -8.91 -4.55
C ARG A 198 4.33 -9.65 -4.67
N VAL A 199 4.10 -10.18 -5.87
CA VAL A 199 3.13 -11.23 -6.12
C VAL A 199 3.90 -12.53 -6.26
N GLN A 200 3.48 -13.57 -5.56
CA GLN A 200 4.06 -14.90 -5.70
C GLN A 200 2.98 -15.98 -5.65
N PRO A 201 3.24 -17.15 -6.24
CA PRO A 201 2.34 -18.29 -6.09
C PRO A 201 2.15 -18.60 -4.62
N ALA A 202 0.92 -18.85 -4.21
CA ALA A 202 0.59 -19.08 -2.81
C ALA A 202 1.23 -20.38 -2.24
N GLY A 203 1.82 -21.24 -3.07
CA GLY A 203 2.67 -22.35 -2.63
C GLY A 203 4.10 -21.96 -2.25
N GLY A 204 4.55 -20.74 -2.57
CA GLY A 204 5.84 -20.18 -2.19
C GLY A 204 5.69 -19.09 -1.14
N PHE A 205 6.63 -19.06 -0.18
CA PHE A 205 6.67 -18.10 0.93
C PHE A 205 8.08 -17.52 1.07
N ASP A 206 8.62 -16.97 -0.01
CA ASP A 206 9.87 -16.22 0.08
C ASP A 206 9.58 -14.91 0.82
N LEU A 207 10.24 -14.73 1.97
CA LEU A 207 9.99 -13.62 2.88
C LEU A 207 11.26 -12.79 2.98
N ASP A 208 11.21 -11.55 2.49
CA ASP A 208 12.13 -10.52 2.93
C ASP A 208 11.49 -9.68 4.05
N GLU A 209 12.32 -9.04 4.87
CA GLU A 209 11.84 -8.31 6.06
C GLU A 209 11.12 -6.98 5.73
N ALA A 210 11.07 -6.57 4.46
CA ALA A 210 10.54 -5.27 4.03
C ALA A 210 9.32 -5.38 3.10
N THR A 211 8.87 -6.60 2.75
CA THR A 211 7.79 -6.77 1.77
C THR A 211 6.40 -6.89 2.37
N PHE A 212 5.47 -6.33 1.61
CA PHE A 212 4.09 -6.73 1.57
C PHE A 212 3.91 -7.92 0.63
N LEU A 213 3.27 -8.99 1.11
CA LEU A 213 3.12 -10.24 0.36
C LEU A 213 1.71 -10.40 -0.20
N VAL A 214 1.61 -10.45 -1.53
CA VAL A 214 0.43 -10.92 -2.23
C VAL A 214 0.67 -12.36 -2.69
N LEU A 215 -0.16 -13.26 -2.18
CA LEU A 215 -0.16 -14.66 -2.53
C LEU A 215 -1.30 -14.93 -3.50
N GLU A 216 -0.97 -15.42 -4.69
CA GLU A 216 -1.95 -15.80 -5.70
C GLU A 216 -2.08 -17.32 -5.75
N GLU A 217 -3.27 -17.81 -5.45
CA GLU A 217 -3.60 -19.23 -5.55
C GLU A 217 -3.85 -19.61 -7.02
N PRO A 218 -3.16 -20.63 -7.56
CA PRO A 218 -3.45 -21.11 -8.91
C PRO A 218 -4.85 -21.71 -8.97
N ASP A 219 -5.54 -21.54 -10.10
CA ASP A 219 -6.87 -22.15 -10.34
C ASP A 219 -6.76 -23.67 -10.56
N VAL A 220 -6.41 -24.40 -9.50
CA VAL A 220 -6.19 -25.86 -9.49
C VAL A 220 -6.73 -26.42 -8.18
N ASP A 221 -7.51 -27.50 -8.27
CA ASP A 221 -8.00 -28.21 -7.09
C ASP A 221 -6.84 -28.71 -6.21
N LEU A 222 -6.78 -28.19 -4.98
CA LEU A 222 -5.82 -28.64 -3.99
C LEU A 222 -6.29 -29.95 -3.33
N PRO A 223 -5.41 -30.96 -3.19
CA PRO A 223 -5.74 -32.12 -2.37
C PRO A 223 -5.90 -31.70 -0.89
N PRO A 224 -6.67 -32.43 -0.07
CA PRO A 224 -7.03 -31.99 1.28
C PRO A 224 -5.85 -31.66 2.20
N ASN A 225 -4.75 -32.40 2.09
CA ASN A 225 -3.53 -32.14 2.87
C ASN A 225 -2.87 -30.81 2.47
N ALA A 226 -2.86 -30.47 1.18
CA ALA A 226 -2.26 -29.23 0.69
C ALA A 226 -3.04 -27.98 1.10
N VAL A 227 -4.36 -28.09 1.31
CA VAL A 227 -5.20 -27.01 1.85
C VAL A 227 -4.71 -26.60 3.24
N TRP A 228 -4.50 -27.58 4.13
CA TRP A 228 -4.05 -27.30 5.49
C TRP A 228 -2.63 -26.71 5.54
N ASP A 229 -1.71 -27.26 4.74
CA ASP A 229 -0.35 -26.74 4.62
C ASP A 229 -0.35 -25.27 4.16
N ARG A 230 -1.27 -24.91 3.25
CA ARG A 230 -1.43 -23.54 2.77
C ARG A 230 -1.91 -22.60 3.87
N VAL A 231 -2.93 -23.01 4.62
CA VAL A 231 -3.46 -22.24 5.77
C VAL A 231 -2.36 -21.98 6.79
N GLN A 232 -1.63 -23.02 7.19
CA GLN A 232 -0.56 -22.90 8.18
C GLN A 232 0.59 -22.01 7.69
N SER A 233 0.97 -22.14 6.43
CA SER A 233 2.04 -21.32 5.85
C SER A 233 1.63 -19.84 5.74
N ALA A 234 0.39 -19.55 5.33
CA ALA A 234 -0.14 -18.19 5.29
C ALA A 234 -0.20 -17.56 6.69
N ARG A 235 -0.64 -18.32 7.71
CA ARG A 235 -0.64 -17.87 9.10
C ARG A 235 0.78 -17.65 9.63
N ALA A 236 1.72 -18.54 9.31
CA ALA A 236 3.12 -18.36 9.73
C ALA A 236 3.76 -17.12 9.07
N ALA A 237 3.46 -16.87 7.79
CA ALA A 237 3.91 -15.68 7.08
C ALA A 237 3.27 -14.40 7.64
N SER A 238 1.99 -14.42 8.00
CA SER A 238 1.28 -13.27 8.57
C SER A 238 1.80 -12.85 9.96
N LEU A 239 2.51 -13.74 10.66
CA LEU A 239 3.26 -13.39 11.86
C LEU A 239 4.49 -12.51 11.58
N ARG A 240 4.91 -12.35 10.31
CA ARG A 240 6.13 -11.60 9.94
C ARG A 240 5.82 -10.39 9.07
N VAL A 241 4.95 -10.56 8.08
CA VAL A 241 4.57 -9.53 7.11
C VAL A 241 3.05 -9.52 6.90
N PRO A 242 2.43 -8.43 6.43
CA PRO A 242 1.04 -8.48 5.98
C PRO A 242 0.89 -9.40 4.77
N VAL A 243 -0.16 -10.22 4.79
CA VAL A 243 -0.46 -11.19 3.73
C VAL A 243 -1.87 -10.94 3.19
N LEU A 244 -1.97 -10.65 1.88
CA LEU A 244 -3.22 -10.83 1.14
C LEU A 244 -3.13 -12.14 0.35
N LEU A 245 -4.00 -13.08 0.65
CA LEU A 245 -4.13 -14.34 -0.09
C LEU A 245 -5.33 -14.25 -1.02
N PHE A 246 -5.10 -14.19 -2.32
CA PHE A 246 -6.14 -14.28 -3.33
C PHE A 246 -6.38 -15.74 -3.70
N THR A 247 -7.63 -16.17 -3.66
CA THR A 247 -8.01 -17.55 -3.96
C THR A 247 -9.32 -17.61 -4.75
N PRO A 248 -9.40 -18.37 -5.86
CA PRO A 248 -10.67 -18.74 -6.46
C PRO A 248 -11.34 -19.91 -5.71
N SER A 249 -10.56 -20.68 -4.93
CA SER A 249 -11.03 -21.86 -4.21
C SER A 249 -11.87 -21.50 -2.99
N VAL A 250 -13.17 -21.85 -3.04
CA VAL A 250 -14.09 -21.76 -1.89
C VAL A 250 -13.65 -22.70 -0.78
N ALA A 251 -13.16 -23.90 -1.10
CA ALA A 251 -12.73 -24.88 -0.11
C ALA A 251 -11.50 -24.39 0.69
N LEU A 252 -10.57 -23.70 0.04
CA LEU A 252 -9.44 -23.08 0.74
C LEU A 252 -9.91 -21.90 1.60
N ALA A 253 -10.78 -21.04 1.09
CA ALA A 253 -11.34 -19.92 1.85
C ALA A 253 -12.09 -20.38 3.10
N ASP A 254 -12.89 -21.44 2.99
CA ASP A 254 -13.65 -22.05 4.10
C ASP A 254 -12.73 -22.68 5.19
N ALA A 255 -11.45 -22.88 4.90
CA ALA A 255 -10.48 -23.41 5.87
C ALA A 255 -9.86 -22.32 6.78
N PHE A 256 -10.11 -21.04 6.49
CA PHE A 256 -9.70 -19.92 7.33
C PHE A 256 -10.81 -19.47 8.28
N ASP A 257 -10.46 -18.64 9.28
CA ASP A 257 -11.47 -18.06 10.17
C ASP A 257 -12.34 -17.08 9.38
N LEU A 258 -13.65 -17.05 9.64
CA LEU A 258 -14.59 -16.16 8.90
C LEU A 258 -14.19 -14.68 8.92
N GLN A 259 -13.52 -14.24 9.99
CA GLN A 259 -13.04 -12.87 10.13
C GLN A 259 -11.86 -12.54 9.20
N ASP A 260 -11.10 -13.57 8.80
CA ASP A 260 -9.94 -13.45 7.91
C ASP A 260 -10.37 -13.49 6.43
N VAL A 261 -11.65 -13.78 6.12
CA VAL A 261 -12.12 -14.00 4.74
C VAL A 261 -13.09 -12.91 4.27
N LYS A 262 -12.74 -12.26 3.16
CA LYS A 262 -13.63 -11.40 2.38
C LYS A 262 -13.90 -12.02 1.02
N ARG A 263 -15.17 -11.99 0.62
CA ARG A 263 -15.61 -12.33 -0.73
C ARG A 263 -15.59 -11.09 -1.62
N LEU A 264 -15.10 -11.28 -2.83
CA LEU A 264 -15.02 -10.28 -3.87
C LEU A 264 -16.02 -10.69 -4.96
N GLU A 265 -16.90 -9.77 -5.30
CA GLU A 265 -17.89 -9.97 -6.36
C GLU A 265 -17.85 -8.78 -7.30
N THR A 266 -17.65 -9.04 -8.58
CA THR A 266 -17.84 -8.03 -9.62
C THR A 266 -19.33 -7.81 -9.81
N THR A 267 -19.82 -6.61 -9.51
CA THR A 267 -21.22 -6.24 -9.71
C THR A 267 -21.54 -6.08 -11.20
N ALA A 268 -22.83 -6.09 -11.54
CA ALA A 268 -23.28 -6.00 -12.94
C ALA A 268 -22.84 -4.72 -13.68
N ASP A 269 -22.53 -3.63 -12.95
CA ASP A 269 -21.98 -2.37 -13.47
C ASP A 269 -20.43 -2.37 -13.56
N GLY A 270 -19.81 -3.52 -13.31
CA GLY A 270 -18.38 -3.76 -13.45
C GLY A 270 -17.55 -3.14 -12.33
N THR A 271 -18.12 -3.01 -11.12
CA THR A 271 -17.38 -2.58 -9.92
C THR A 271 -17.11 -3.76 -8.99
N THR A 272 -16.00 -3.73 -8.27
CA THR A 272 -15.70 -4.76 -7.28
C THR A 272 -16.36 -4.40 -5.95
N SER A 273 -17.19 -5.31 -5.43
CA SER A 273 -17.74 -5.22 -4.08
C SER A 273 -17.03 -6.20 -3.14
N PHE A 274 -16.77 -5.74 -1.91
CA PHE A 274 -16.11 -6.52 -0.87
C PHE A 274 -17.11 -6.83 0.24
N ARG A 275 -17.30 -8.10 0.56
CA ARG A 275 -18.26 -8.53 1.58
C ARG A 275 -17.59 -9.51 2.54
N PRO A 276 -17.74 -9.34 3.86
CA PRO A 276 -17.32 -10.38 4.81
C PRO A 276 -18.00 -11.70 4.48
N LEU A 277 -17.28 -12.81 4.64
CA LEU A 277 -17.89 -14.13 4.48
C LEU A 277 -18.91 -14.34 5.61
N GLN A 278 -20.19 -14.46 5.27
CA GLN A 278 -21.23 -14.76 6.25
C GLN A 278 -21.26 -16.25 6.56
N ALA A 279 -21.49 -16.61 7.82
CA ALA A 279 -21.75 -17.98 8.21
C ALA A 279 -22.89 -18.54 7.35
N ARG A 280 -22.69 -19.75 6.78
CA ARG A 280 -23.70 -20.44 5.99
C ARG A 280 -24.93 -20.65 6.89
N LYS A 281 -26.05 -19.98 6.59
CA LYS A 281 -27.33 -20.38 7.17
C LYS A 281 -27.59 -21.80 6.68
N GLU A 282 -27.57 -22.76 7.60
CA GLU A 282 -28.12 -24.09 7.33
C GLU A 282 -29.56 -23.86 6.85
N ARG A 283 -29.77 -24.10 5.56
CA ARG A 283 -31.12 -24.16 5.02
C ARG A 283 -31.67 -25.49 5.52
N ASN A 284 -32.32 -25.46 6.68
CA ASN A 284 -33.21 -26.55 7.07
C ASN A 284 -34.35 -26.55 6.05
N ASP A 285 -34.26 -27.47 5.11
CA ASP A 285 -35.37 -27.88 4.25
C ASP A 285 -36.45 -28.58 5.09
#